data_AF-A0A7K8BII1-F1
#
_entry.id   AF-A0A7K8BII1-F1
#
_cell.length_a   1.000
_cell.length_b   1.000
_cell.length_c   1.000
_cell.angle_alpha   90.00
_cell.angle_beta   90.00
_cell.angle_gamma   90.00
#
_symmetry.space_group_name_H-M   'P 1'
#
loop_
_entity.id
_entity.type
_entity.pdbx_description
1 polymer ?
#
loop_
_entity_poly.entity_id
_entity_poly.type
_entity_poly.pdbx_seq_one_letter_code
_entity_poly.pdbx_strand_id
1 'polypeptide(L)'
;CSLFAAALQSYKRDSALRPFPGRYASGDTKDFEGLLADTNALPSLKELLESVPNTDKRTWDLFSWILSSKVFMIQSTKKQEYEKIQELTGMSGAAVPAPDYLFEIVYCDQMNTKFAETRGEQDLIYAFHGSRLENFHSILHHGLHCHLNRTSLFGEGTYLTSDLSLALLYSPHGLGWQRSALGSILSCVAVCEIIDHPDVKCQVKKKDSEEIDRKRARVKNSEGGDVPQKYFVVTNNQLLRVKYLLVYSQKQHRRPSNESSWFYTHRFAIMMMLYLLLLIVIGASNSPTFIYYWHRMFD
;
A
#
# COMPACT_ATOMS: atom_id res chain seq x y z
N CYS A 1 8.21 -7.28 3.14
CA CYS A 1 8.79 -7.11 1.79
C CYS A 1 8.00 -6.13 0.92
N SER A 2 6.70 -6.33 0.65
CA SER A 2 5.94 -5.48 -0.28
C SER A 2 5.87 -4.01 0.11
N LEU A 3 5.69 -3.70 1.41
CA LEU A 3 5.69 -2.32 1.91
C LEU A 3 7.06 -1.65 1.79
N PHE A 4 8.13 -2.39 2.10
CA PHE A 4 9.51 -1.94 1.90
C PHE A 4 9.80 -1.61 0.43
N ALA A 5 9.40 -2.51 -0.48
CA ALA A 5 9.58 -2.30 -1.92
C ALA A 5 8.78 -1.08 -2.41
N ALA A 6 7.55 -0.88 -1.91
CA ALA A 6 6.73 0.29 -2.24
C ALA A 6 7.42 1.60 -1.80
N ALA A 7 7.96 1.63 -0.58
CA ALA A 7 8.69 2.78 -0.05
C ALA A 7 9.96 3.08 -0.86
N LEU A 8 10.72 2.05 -1.24
CA LEU A 8 11.95 2.17 -2.02
C LEU A 8 11.72 2.65 -3.46
N GLN A 9 10.68 2.13 -4.13
CA GLN A 9 10.35 2.49 -5.51
C GLN A 9 9.72 3.88 -5.64
N SER A 10 9.23 4.45 -4.54
CA SER A 10 8.62 5.78 -4.55
C SER A 10 9.62 6.87 -4.92
N TYR A 11 9.13 7.91 -5.59
CA TYR A 11 9.89 9.16 -5.75
C TYR A 11 10.16 9.85 -4.41
N LYS A 12 9.39 9.53 -3.37
CA LYS A 12 9.56 10.01 -1.99
C LYS A 12 10.42 9.06 -1.14
N ARG A 13 11.22 8.19 -1.75
CA ARG A 13 12.00 7.15 -1.05
C ARG A 13 12.86 7.67 0.11
N ASP A 14 13.36 8.91 0.04
CA ASP A 14 14.16 9.47 1.14
C ASP A 14 13.36 9.67 2.45
N SER A 15 12.11 10.11 2.34
CA SER A 15 11.22 10.27 3.49
C SER A 15 10.45 9.00 3.83
N ALA A 16 10.08 8.19 2.82
CA ALA A 16 9.21 7.03 2.97
C ALA A 16 9.97 5.77 3.44
N LEU A 17 11.22 5.58 3.00
CA LEU A 17 12.03 4.42 3.36
C LEU A 17 12.80 4.66 4.65
N ARG A 18 12.05 4.77 5.75
CA ARG A 18 12.57 4.90 7.11
C ARG A 18 11.96 3.81 7.99
N PRO A 19 12.76 2.95 8.63
CA PRO A 19 14.23 2.91 8.65
C PRO A 19 14.81 2.52 7.28
N PHE A 20 16.09 2.84 7.10
CA PHE A 20 16.87 2.55 5.89
C PHE A 20 17.96 1.51 6.22
N PRO A 21 18.25 0.53 5.34
CA PRO A 21 19.23 -0.51 5.62
C PRO A 21 20.65 0.04 5.65
N GLY A 22 21.31 -0.06 6.82
CA GLY A 22 22.63 0.54 7.06
C GLY A 22 23.73 0.07 6.10
N ARG A 23 23.62 -1.13 5.52
CA ARG A 23 24.57 -1.63 4.50
C ARG A 23 24.64 -0.75 3.24
N TYR A 24 23.55 -0.03 2.94
CA TYR A 24 23.43 0.84 1.78
C TYR A 24 23.61 2.31 2.15
N ALA A 25 24.03 2.59 3.39
CA ALA A 25 24.29 3.94 3.88
C ALA A 25 25.79 4.11 4.16
N SER A 26 26.37 5.19 3.63
CA SER A 26 27.75 5.58 3.91
C SER A 26 27.75 7.02 4.41
N GLY A 27 27.83 7.19 5.73
CA GLY A 27 27.62 8.49 6.38
C GLY A 27 26.22 9.05 6.05
N ASP A 28 26.19 10.25 5.48
CA ASP A 28 24.95 10.92 5.05
C ASP A 28 24.46 10.50 3.65
N THR A 29 25.26 9.71 2.92
CA THR A 29 24.91 9.26 1.58
C THR A 29 24.17 7.91 1.62
N LYS A 30 23.04 7.83 0.90
CA LYS A 30 22.24 6.62 0.78
C LYS A 30 22.32 6.10 -0.65
N ASP A 31 22.78 4.86 -0.81
CA ASP A 31 22.81 4.16 -2.10
C ASP A 31 21.44 3.54 -2.40
N PHE A 32 20.52 4.36 -2.89
CA PHE A 32 19.20 3.89 -3.31
C PHE A 32 19.25 3.02 -4.57
N GLU A 33 20.21 3.24 -5.46
CA GLU A 33 20.29 2.53 -6.74
C GLU A 33 20.80 1.11 -6.55
N GLY A 34 21.85 0.91 -5.73
CA GLY A 34 22.30 -0.41 -5.30
C GLY A 34 21.20 -1.16 -4.55
N LEU A 35 20.49 -0.48 -3.63
CA LEU A 35 19.39 -1.09 -2.91
C LEU A 35 18.22 -1.50 -3.82
N LEU A 36 17.91 -0.68 -4.83
CA LEU A 36 16.87 -0.98 -5.81
C LEU A 36 17.26 -2.17 -6.69
N ALA A 37 18.51 -2.22 -7.14
CA ALA A 37 19.04 -3.33 -7.93
C ALA A 37 18.97 -4.65 -7.14
N ASP A 38 19.45 -4.67 -5.90
CA ASP A 38 19.42 -5.85 -5.04
C ASP A 38 17.98 -6.26 -4.68
N THR A 39 17.07 -5.29 -4.46
CA THR A 39 15.64 -5.56 -4.20
C THR A 39 14.92 -6.16 -5.42
N ASN A 40 15.25 -5.70 -6.63
CA ASN A 40 14.70 -6.24 -7.87
C ASN A 40 15.21 -7.66 -8.18
N ALA A 41 16.42 -7.98 -7.74
CA ALA A 41 17.00 -9.31 -7.87
C ALA A 41 16.45 -10.32 -6.86
N LEU A 42 15.77 -9.88 -5.80
CA LEU A 42 15.23 -10.77 -4.78
C LEU A 42 14.28 -11.82 -5.38
N PRO A 43 14.48 -13.12 -5.08
CA PRO A 43 13.52 -14.16 -5.42
C PRO A 43 12.23 -14.01 -4.61
N SER A 44 11.16 -14.67 -5.03
CA SER A 44 9.95 -14.76 -4.18
C SER A 44 10.28 -15.51 -2.89
N LEU A 45 9.49 -15.30 -1.82
CA LEU A 45 9.70 -16.03 -0.56
C LEU A 45 9.54 -17.55 -0.73
N LYS A 46 8.71 -18.00 -1.68
CA LYS A 46 8.57 -19.43 -2.01
C LYS A 46 9.87 -19.98 -2.61
N GLU A 47 10.41 -19.30 -3.62
CA GLU A 47 11.69 -19.66 -4.25
C GLU A 47 12.86 -19.63 -3.25
N LEU A 48 12.86 -18.66 -2.33
CA LEU A 48 13.86 -18.57 -1.26
C LEU A 48 13.84 -19.81 -0.36
N LEU A 49 12.65 -20.26 0.06
CA LEU A 49 12.50 -21.45 0.91
C LEU A 49 12.90 -22.75 0.20
N GLU A 50 12.78 -22.81 -1.13
CA GLU A 50 13.21 -23.94 -1.94
C GLU A 50 14.74 -23.94 -2.20
N SER A 51 15.41 -22.79 -2.07
CA SER A 51 16.83 -22.59 -2.42
C SER A 51 17.74 -22.31 -1.22
N VAL A 52 17.28 -22.58 0.01
CA VAL A 52 17.97 -22.27 1.27
C VAL A 52 19.46 -22.67 1.32
N PRO A 53 19.92 -23.83 0.80
CA PRO A 53 21.36 -24.15 0.85
C PRO A 53 22.24 -23.36 -0.12
N ASN A 54 21.68 -22.75 -1.18
CA ASN A 54 22.45 -22.11 -2.26
C ASN A 54 22.17 -20.60 -2.42
N THR A 55 21.43 -20.00 -1.48
CA THR A 55 21.04 -18.60 -1.60
C THR A 55 22.21 -17.68 -1.23
N ASP A 56 22.47 -16.70 -2.09
CA ASP A 56 23.51 -15.69 -1.88
C ASP A 56 23.35 -14.95 -0.54
N LYS A 57 24.49 -14.67 0.11
CA LYS A 57 24.53 -14.00 1.42
C LYS A 57 23.86 -12.63 1.38
N ARG A 58 24.01 -11.86 0.30
CA ARG A 58 23.43 -10.51 0.18
C ARG A 58 21.90 -10.56 0.16
N THR A 59 21.33 -11.55 -0.54
CA THR A 59 19.88 -11.81 -0.56
C THR A 59 19.36 -12.13 0.83
N TRP A 60 20.05 -13.02 1.56
CA TRP A 60 19.71 -13.35 2.94
C TRP A 60 19.81 -12.17 3.88
N ASP A 61 20.89 -11.38 3.79
CA ASP A 61 21.09 -10.19 4.63
C ASP A 61 19.96 -9.18 4.42
N LEU A 62 19.52 -8.96 3.16
CA LEU A 62 18.43 -8.03 2.85
C LEU A 62 17.08 -8.56 3.36
N PHE A 63 16.75 -9.83 3.13
CA PHE A 63 15.53 -10.42 3.70
C PHE A 63 15.53 -10.38 5.22
N SER A 64 16.64 -10.77 5.84
CA SER A 64 16.81 -10.72 7.28
C SER A 64 16.57 -9.30 7.78
N TRP A 65 17.18 -8.28 7.18
CA TRP A 65 16.97 -6.90 7.59
C TRP A 65 15.50 -6.46 7.46
N ILE A 66 14.83 -6.80 6.34
CA ILE A 66 13.41 -6.46 6.11
C ILE A 66 12.49 -7.12 7.15
N LEU A 67 12.82 -8.34 7.59
CA LEU A 67 11.96 -9.17 8.45
C LEU A 67 12.31 -9.10 9.95
N SER A 68 13.50 -8.61 10.32
CA SER A 68 14.03 -8.69 11.70
C SER A 68 13.66 -7.50 12.59
N SER A 69 12.40 -7.03 12.54
CA SER A 69 11.94 -6.01 13.48
C SER A 69 11.96 -6.54 14.92
N LYS A 70 12.61 -5.82 15.83
CA LYS A 70 12.62 -6.13 17.28
C LYS A 70 11.41 -5.55 18.02
N VAL A 71 10.67 -4.65 17.38
CA VAL A 71 9.63 -3.83 18.02
C VAL A 71 8.24 -4.41 17.79
N PHE A 72 8.03 -5.06 16.65
CA PHE A 72 6.75 -5.64 16.29
C PHE A 72 6.93 -6.85 15.36
N MET A 73 5.90 -7.69 15.34
CA MET A 73 5.69 -8.75 14.36
C MET A 73 4.38 -8.52 13.62
N ILE A 74 4.31 -8.95 12.37
CA ILE A 74 3.09 -8.90 11.56
C ILE A 74 2.57 -10.32 11.41
N GLN A 75 1.34 -10.56 11.86
CA GLN A 75 0.70 -11.87 11.80
C GLN A 75 -0.53 -11.83 10.90
N SER A 76 -0.68 -12.81 10.01
CA SER A 76 -1.91 -12.97 9.26
C SER A 76 -3.04 -13.43 10.19
N THR A 77 -4.23 -12.87 10.03
CA THR A 77 -5.37 -13.22 10.87
C THR A 77 -6.51 -13.86 10.07
N LYS A 78 -7.51 -14.38 10.79
CA LYS A 78 -8.69 -15.02 10.21
C LYS A 78 -9.77 -13.99 9.90
N LYS A 79 -10.69 -14.37 9.01
CA LYS A 79 -11.85 -13.55 8.62
C LYS A 79 -12.70 -13.07 9.81
N GLN A 80 -12.80 -13.86 10.88
CA GLN A 80 -13.54 -13.49 12.11
C GLN A 80 -13.00 -12.22 12.78
N GLU A 81 -11.69 -11.94 12.69
CA GLU A 81 -11.13 -10.69 13.23
C GLU A 81 -11.61 -9.47 12.43
N TYR A 82 -11.98 -9.63 11.15
CA TYR A 82 -12.57 -8.53 10.38
C TYR A 82 -13.96 -8.17 10.90
N GLU A 83 -14.79 -9.15 11.25
CA GLU A 83 -16.12 -8.92 11.85
C GLU A 83 -15.99 -8.15 13.17
N LYS A 84 -15.03 -8.55 14.01
CA LYS A 84 -14.68 -7.82 15.25
C LYS A 84 -14.23 -6.39 14.98
N ILE A 85 -13.41 -6.15 13.95
CA ILE A 85 -13.01 -4.78 13.56
C ILE A 85 -14.24 -3.96 13.15
N GLN A 86 -15.18 -4.54 12.41
CA GLN A 86 -16.41 -3.86 12.01
C GLN A 86 -17.26 -3.46 13.24
N GLU A 87 -17.38 -4.35 14.22
CA GLU A 87 -18.06 -4.07 15.49
C GLU A 87 -17.36 -2.96 16.28
N LEU A 88 -16.04 -3.07 16.48
CA LEU A 88 -15.23 -2.11 17.25
C LEU A 88 -15.21 -0.71 16.64
N THR A 89 -15.32 -0.60 15.32
CA THR A 89 -15.31 0.68 14.59
C THR A 89 -16.71 1.24 14.37
N GLY A 90 -17.77 0.49 14.75
CA GLY A 90 -19.16 0.88 14.52
C GLY A 90 -19.53 0.94 13.04
N MET A 91 -18.84 0.19 12.17
CA MET A 91 -19.15 0.12 10.75
C MET A 91 -20.52 -0.55 10.55
N SER A 92 -21.52 0.23 10.16
CA SER A 92 -22.86 -0.26 9.83
C SER A 92 -23.24 0.07 8.39
N GLY A 93 -23.69 -0.95 7.64
CA GLY A 93 -24.52 -0.80 6.44
C GLY A 93 -23.89 -0.27 5.13
N ALA A 94 -22.64 0.21 5.12
CA ALA A 94 -21.99 0.64 3.88
C ALA A 94 -21.43 -0.58 3.10
N ALA A 95 -21.73 -0.68 1.81
CA ALA A 95 -21.17 -1.69 0.90
C ALA A 95 -19.69 -1.36 0.59
N VAL A 96 -18.82 -1.62 1.57
CA VAL A 96 -17.37 -1.45 1.43
C VAL A 96 -16.74 -2.81 1.09
N PRO A 97 -15.80 -2.89 0.14
CA PRO A 97 -15.14 -4.15 -0.17
C PRO A 97 -14.44 -4.71 1.09
N ALA A 98 -14.58 -6.01 1.31
CA ALA A 98 -13.77 -6.71 2.30
C ALA A 98 -12.31 -6.75 1.84
N PRO A 99 -11.34 -6.67 2.75
CA PRO A 99 -9.93 -6.81 2.39
C PRO A 99 -9.62 -8.22 1.89
N ASP A 100 -8.71 -8.34 0.94
CA ASP A 100 -8.22 -9.65 0.48
C ASP A 100 -7.31 -10.30 1.54
N TYR A 101 -6.57 -9.47 2.29
CA TYR A 101 -5.73 -9.92 3.39
C TYR A 101 -5.87 -9.02 4.62
N LEU A 102 -5.87 -9.64 5.80
CA LEU A 102 -5.89 -8.96 7.09
C LEU A 102 -4.66 -9.37 7.89
N PHE A 103 -3.97 -8.39 8.45
CA PHE A 103 -2.82 -8.59 9.31
C PHE A 103 -2.97 -7.86 10.64
N GLU A 104 -2.52 -8.47 11.72
CA GLU A 104 -2.39 -7.87 13.05
C GLU A 104 -0.93 -7.51 13.32
N ILE A 105 -0.74 -6.36 13.97
CA ILE A 105 0.56 -5.91 14.48
C ILE A 105 0.67 -6.29 15.95
N VAL A 106 1.59 -7.19 16.24
CA VAL A 106 1.91 -7.66 17.59
C VAL A 106 3.19 -6.97 18.05
N TYR A 107 3.06 -6.01 18.96
CA TYR A 107 4.20 -5.29 19.52
C TYR A 107 4.92 -6.12 20.59
N CYS A 108 6.21 -5.84 20.80
CA CYS A 108 6.96 -6.43 21.91
C CYS A 108 6.45 -5.94 23.28
N ASP A 109 6.79 -6.69 24.34
CA ASP A 109 6.30 -6.44 25.70
C ASP A 109 6.60 -5.02 26.17
N GLN A 110 7.80 -4.50 25.89
CA GLN A 110 8.18 -3.13 26.25
C GLN A 110 7.20 -2.08 25.69
N MET A 111 6.80 -2.22 24.42
CA MET A 111 5.87 -1.30 23.78
C MET A 111 4.43 -1.51 24.27
N ASN A 112 4.04 -2.76 24.56
CA ASN A 112 2.73 -3.07 25.13
C ASN A 112 2.58 -2.48 26.54
N THR A 113 3.58 -2.66 27.40
CA THR A 113 3.60 -2.08 28.75
C THR A 113 3.50 -0.57 28.70
N LYS A 114 4.32 0.09 27.86
CA LYS A 114 4.27 1.56 27.71
C LYS A 114 2.88 2.06 27.26
N PHE A 115 2.26 1.37 26.30
CA PHE A 115 0.93 1.73 25.83
C PHE A 115 -0.14 1.50 26.91
N ALA A 116 -0.05 0.39 27.67
CA ALA A 116 -0.94 0.11 28.78
C ALA A 116 -0.81 1.12 29.92
N GLU A 117 0.42 1.54 30.25
CA GLU A 117 0.69 2.61 31.24
C GLU A 117 0.09 3.94 30.80
N THR A 118 0.23 4.30 29.51
CA THR A 118 -0.35 5.53 28.97
C THR A 118 -1.88 5.47 28.94
N ARG A 119 -2.45 4.29 28.72
CA ARG A 119 -3.91 4.06 28.73
C ARG A 119 -4.50 4.20 30.13
N GLY A 120 -3.85 3.63 31.15
CA GLY A 120 -4.43 3.53 32.49
C GLY A 120 -5.83 2.88 32.45
N GLU A 121 -6.82 3.57 33.00
CA GLU A 121 -8.22 3.11 33.05
C GLU A 121 -9.07 3.55 31.85
N GLN A 122 -8.49 4.25 30.87
CA GLN A 122 -9.24 4.80 29.75
C GLN A 122 -9.69 3.70 28.77
N ASP A 123 -10.83 3.93 28.13
CA ASP A 123 -11.35 3.06 27.07
C ASP A 123 -10.50 3.17 25.79
N LEU A 124 -10.66 2.18 24.90
CA LEU A 124 -10.04 2.19 23.57
C LEU A 124 -11.08 2.47 22.49
N ILE A 125 -10.71 3.30 21.53
CA ILE A 125 -11.46 3.60 20.31
C ILE A 125 -10.70 3.02 19.13
N TYR A 126 -11.41 2.44 18.17
CA TYR A 126 -10.83 1.94 16.93
C TYR A 126 -11.24 2.85 15.76
N ALA A 127 -10.28 3.22 14.92
CA ALA A 127 -10.54 4.00 13.72
C ALA A 127 -9.56 3.67 12.59
N PHE A 128 -9.95 4.00 11.36
CA PHE A 128 -9.17 3.77 10.16
C PHE A 128 -8.27 4.96 9.82
N HIS A 129 -7.09 4.66 9.31
CA HIS A 129 -6.18 5.61 8.67
C HIS A 129 -5.89 5.15 7.25
N GLY A 130 -6.26 5.97 6.28
CA GLY A 130 -5.89 5.75 4.88
C GLY A 130 -4.59 6.46 4.53
N SER A 131 -3.71 5.78 3.80
CA SER A 131 -2.47 6.35 3.30
C SER A 131 -2.03 5.69 2.00
N ARG A 132 -1.11 6.33 1.28
CA ARG A 132 -0.48 5.69 0.12
C ARG A 132 0.42 4.53 0.57
N LEU A 133 0.49 3.48 -0.25
CA LEU A 133 1.19 2.24 0.08
C LEU A 133 2.66 2.47 0.49
N GLU A 134 3.37 3.39 -0.17
CA GLU A 134 4.77 3.69 0.11
C GLU A 134 5.03 4.22 1.54
N ASN A 135 4.02 4.76 2.22
CA ASN A 135 4.18 5.30 3.56
C ASN A 135 4.15 4.20 4.64
N PHE A 136 3.55 3.05 4.36
CA PHE A 136 3.28 2.04 5.38
C PHE A 136 4.54 1.38 5.96
N HIS A 137 5.65 1.37 5.23
CA HIS A 137 6.96 0.98 5.81
C HIS A 137 7.31 1.91 6.98
N SER A 138 7.32 3.23 6.75
CA SER A 138 7.60 4.20 7.80
C SER A 138 6.56 4.21 8.91
N ILE A 139 5.26 4.08 8.56
CA ILE A 139 4.18 4.07 9.55
C ILE A 139 4.35 2.92 10.54
N LEU A 140 4.72 1.72 10.07
CA LEU A 140 4.90 0.58 10.96
C LEU A 140 6.09 0.74 11.91
N HIS A 141 7.18 1.33 11.44
CA HIS A 141 8.40 1.45 12.24
C HIS A 141 8.46 2.70 13.12
N HIS A 142 7.81 3.80 12.71
CA HIS A 142 7.91 5.10 13.37
C HIS A 142 6.55 5.62 13.88
N GLY A 143 5.46 4.89 13.63
CA GLY A 143 4.10 5.33 13.94
C GLY A 143 3.54 6.34 12.94
N LEU A 144 2.32 6.81 13.19
CA LEU A 144 1.70 7.88 12.41
C LEU A 144 2.28 9.22 12.89
N HIS A 145 2.96 9.96 12.01
CA HIS A 145 3.59 11.23 12.37
C HIS A 145 2.59 12.39 12.33
N CYS A 146 2.06 12.79 13.50
CA CYS A 146 1.14 13.93 13.63
C CYS A 146 1.66 15.24 12.99
N HIS A 147 2.96 15.51 13.05
CA HIS A 147 3.56 16.79 12.65
C HIS A 147 3.86 16.95 11.15
N LEU A 148 3.72 15.88 10.37
CA LEU A 148 3.92 15.92 8.91
C LEU A 148 2.64 16.33 8.17
N ASN A 149 1.49 16.40 8.86
CA ASN A 149 0.19 16.79 8.32
C ASN A 149 -0.12 18.27 8.57
N ARG A 150 0.82 19.18 8.23
CA ARG A 150 0.68 20.63 8.52
C ARG A 150 -0.42 21.35 7.74
N THR A 151 -0.88 20.78 6.62
CA THR A 151 -1.95 21.35 5.80
C THR A 151 -3.24 20.58 6.04
N SER A 152 -3.93 20.90 7.13
CA SER A 152 -5.18 20.22 7.43
C SER A 152 -6.25 21.18 7.92
N LEU A 153 -7.42 21.04 7.30
CA LEU A 153 -8.58 21.91 7.49
C LEU A 153 -9.00 22.00 8.98
N PHE A 154 -8.81 20.93 9.74
CA PHE A 154 -9.25 20.85 11.14
C PHE A 154 -8.10 20.98 12.16
N GLY A 155 -6.92 21.44 11.76
CA GLY A 155 -5.76 21.63 12.65
C GLY A 155 -4.79 20.45 12.71
N GLU A 156 -3.59 20.68 13.24
CA GLU A 156 -2.48 19.72 13.19
C GLU A 156 -2.81 18.41 13.95
N GLY A 157 -2.49 17.27 13.33
CA GLY A 157 -2.62 15.96 13.95
C GLY A 157 -2.70 14.80 12.97
N THR A 158 -2.84 13.59 13.53
CA THR A 158 -3.15 12.39 12.76
C THR A 158 -4.66 12.30 12.56
N TYR A 159 -5.07 12.26 11.30
CA TYR A 159 -6.46 12.12 10.89
C TYR A 159 -6.84 10.65 10.77
N LEU A 160 -7.89 10.29 11.50
CA LEU A 160 -8.49 8.96 11.49
C LEU A 160 -9.99 9.10 11.23
N THR A 161 -10.64 8.01 10.81
CA THR A 161 -12.08 7.98 10.54
C THR A 161 -12.70 6.67 11.02
N SER A 162 -13.91 6.70 11.57
CA SER A 162 -14.69 5.48 11.85
C SER A 162 -15.26 4.86 10.56
N ASP A 163 -15.24 5.59 9.45
CA ASP A 163 -15.77 5.15 8.17
C ASP A 163 -14.65 4.62 7.24
N LEU A 164 -14.67 3.32 6.98
CA LEU A 164 -13.69 2.67 6.10
C LEU A 164 -13.77 3.17 4.64
N SER A 165 -14.97 3.50 4.15
CA SER A 165 -15.14 3.98 2.77
C SER A 165 -14.36 5.27 2.53
N LEU A 166 -14.31 6.13 3.55
CA LEU A 166 -13.56 7.36 3.54
C LEU A 166 -12.05 7.11 3.65
N ALA A 167 -11.60 6.18 4.50
CA ALA A 167 -10.19 5.80 4.58
C ALA A 167 -9.67 5.21 3.27
N LEU A 168 -10.49 4.46 2.54
CA LEU A 168 -10.15 3.93 1.22
C LEU A 168 -9.89 5.01 0.18
N LEU A 169 -10.57 6.16 0.24
CA LEU A 169 -10.30 7.30 -0.66
C LEU A 169 -8.86 7.84 -0.52
N TYR A 170 -8.29 7.72 0.68
CA TYR A 170 -6.90 8.10 0.96
C TYR A 170 -5.90 6.96 0.75
N SER A 171 -6.38 5.78 0.34
CA SER A 171 -5.58 4.56 0.18
C SER A 171 -5.61 4.07 -1.27
N PRO A 172 -5.07 4.84 -2.23
CA PRO A 172 -5.02 4.39 -3.62
C PRO A 172 -4.13 3.16 -3.76
N HIS A 173 -4.39 2.38 -4.81
CA HIS A 173 -3.52 1.29 -5.20
C HIS A 173 -2.13 1.82 -5.58
N GLY A 174 -1.08 1.20 -5.03
CA GLY A 174 0.31 1.51 -5.29
C GLY A 174 1.09 0.26 -5.70
N LEU A 175 2.26 0.47 -6.31
CA LEU A 175 3.18 -0.60 -6.66
C LEU A 175 3.83 -1.16 -5.39
N GLY A 176 3.62 -2.44 -5.13
CA GLY A 176 4.27 -3.19 -4.06
C GLY A 176 5.53 -3.88 -4.57
N TRP A 177 5.67 -5.17 -4.26
CA TRP A 177 6.77 -5.99 -4.76
C TRP A 177 6.30 -6.93 -5.85
N GLN A 178 7.01 -6.97 -6.98
CA GLN A 178 6.59 -7.76 -8.16
C GLN A 178 6.47 -9.26 -7.86
N ARG A 179 7.32 -9.80 -6.97
CA ARG A 179 7.31 -11.21 -6.58
C ARG A 179 6.50 -11.51 -5.32
N SER A 180 5.64 -10.57 -4.89
CA SER A 180 4.78 -10.70 -3.73
C SER A 180 3.69 -11.76 -3.96
N ALA A 181 3.50 -12.65 -2.98
CA ALA A 181 2.37 -13.58 -2.96
C ALA A 181 1.00 -12.87 -2.84
N LEU A 182 1.00 -11.61 -2.37
CA LEU A 182 -0.20 -10.78 -2.24
C LEU A 182 -0.59 -10.08 -3.55
N GLY A 183 0.20 -10.23 -4.62
CA GLY A 183 0.10 -9.42 -5.84
C GLY A 183 1.04 -8.21 -5.82
N SER A 184 1.29 -7.64 -7.00
CA SER A 184 2.24 -6.54 -7.20
C SER A 184 1.64 -5.13 -7.09
N ILE A 185 0.31 -5.03 -7.05
CA ILE A 185 -0.41 -3.76 -6.88
C ILE A 185 -1.34 -3.89 -5.68
N LEU A 186 -1.10 -3.07 -4.65
CA LEU A 186 -1.77 -3.18 -3.35
C LEU A 186 -2.31 -1.82 -2.92
N SER A 187 -3.46 -1.82 -2.26
CA SER A 187 -3.92 -0.73 -1.39
C SER A 187 -3.88 -1.20 0.06
N CYS A 188 -3.63 -0.29 1.00
CA CYS A 188 -3.54 -0.61 2.42
C CYS A 188 -4.22 0.46 3.28
N VAL A 189 -4.98 0.02 4.28
CA VAL A 189 -5.61 0.86 5.30
C VAL A 189 -5.13 0.36 6.66
N ALA A 190 -4.70 1.28 7.53
CA ALA A 190 -4.39 0.94 8.92
C ALA A 190 -5.66 1.02 9.78
N VAL A 191 -5.83 0.07 10.69
CA VAL A 191 -6.77 0.18 11.82
C VAL A 191 -5.95 0.53 13.06
N CYS A 192 -6.28 1.65 13.69
CA CYS A 192 -5.55 2.18 14.84
C CYS A 192 -6.33 1.92 16.13
N GLU A 193 -5.62 1.49 17.16
CA GLU A 193 -6.07 1.56 18.56
C GLU A 193 -5.76 2.96 19.08
N ILE A 194 -6.76 3.64 19.63
CA ILE A 194 -6.67 4.99 20.17
C ILE A 194 -7.11 4.95 21.63
N ILE A 195 -6.36 5.58 22.52
CA ILE A 195 -6.74 5.78 23.92
C ILE A 195 -7.77 6.93 23.97
N ASP A 196 -8.92 6.72 24.61
CA ASP A 196 -9.95 7.75 24.75
C ASP A 196 -9.53 8.85 25.75
N HIS A 197 -8.73 9.79 25.24
CA HIS A 197 -8.11 10.86 25.99
C HIS A 197 -8.62 12.25 25.54
N PRO A 198 -8.62 13.29 26.40
CA PRO A 198 -9.00 14.65 26.03
C PRO A 198 -8.25 15.27 24.85
N ASP A 199 -7.06 14.77 24.52
CA ASP A 199 -6.23 15.21 23.39
C ASP A 199 -6.64 14.60 22.04
N VAL A 200 -7.55 13.63 22.06
CA VAL A 200 -8.24 13.12 20.88
C VAL A 200 -9.45 14.02 20.62
N LYS A 201 -9.46 14.69 19.45
CA LYS A 201 -10.55 15.56 19.04
C LYS A 201 -11.52 14.80 18.15
N CYS A 202 -12.78 14.77 18.56
CA CYS A 202 -13.83 13.97 17.94
C CYS A 202 -15.20 14.43 18.44
N GLN A 203 -16.25 14.05 17.71
CA GLN A 203 -17.64 14.22 18.12
C GLN A 203 -18.25 12.82 18.27
N VAL A 204 -18.00 12.18 19.42
CA VAL A 204 -18.50 10.83 19.71
C VAL A 204 -19.87 10.94 20.39
N LYS A 205 -20.78 10.02 20.10
CA LYS A 205 -22.01 9.86 20.87
C LYS A 205 -21.67 9.36 22.27
N LYS A 206 -22.29 9.91 23.32
CA LYS A 206 -22.08 9.38 24.67
C LYS A 206 -22.59 7.93 24.74
N LYS A 207 -21.92 7.10 25.56
CA LYS A 207 -22.11 5.65 25.65
C LYS A 207 -23.55 5.20 25.95
N ASP A 208 -24.41 6.10 26.44
CA ASP A 208 -25.81 5.82 26.78
C ASP A 208 -26.79 6.94 26.36
N SER A 209 -26.43 7.79 25.39
CA SER A 209 -27.34 8.83 24.89
C SER A 209 -27.07 9.21 23.43
N GLU A 210 -28.12 9.58 22.70
CA GLU A 210 -28.00 10.20 21.37
C GLU A 210 -27.36 11.61 21.39
N GLU A 211 -27.04 12.13 22.58
CA GLU A 211 -26.35 13.40 22.74
C GLU A 211 -24.87 13.27 22.33
N ILE A 212 -24.45 14.13 21.40
CA ILE A 212 -23.08 14.20 20.89
C ILE A 212 -22.23 14.98 21.89
N ASP A 213 -21.14 14.39 22.38
CA ASP A 213 -20.19 15.12 23.20
C ASP A 213 -19.36 16.10 22.35
N ARG A 214 -19.78 17.37 22.35
CA ARG A 214 -19.09 18.44 21.62
C ARG A 214 -17.88 19.03 22.37
N LYS A 215 -17.59 18.58 23.60
CA LYS A 215 -16.50 19.15 24.42
C LYS A 215 -15.12 18.99 23.77
N ARG A 216 -14.95 17.96 22.93
CA ARG A 216 -13.71 17.65 22.21
C ARG A 216 -13.79 17.90 20.70
N ALA A 217 -14.80 18.64 20.24
CA ALA A 217 -15.07 18.80 18.81
C ALA A 217 -14.02 19.63 18.07
N ARG A 218 -13.25 20.50 18.76
CA ARG A 218 -12.38 21.49 18.11
C ARG A 218 -10.92 21.35 18.49
N VAL A 219 -10.06 21.38 17.46
CA VAL A 219 -8.60 21.50 17.61
C VAL A 219 -8.22 22.99 17.75
N LYS A 220 -7.20 23.29 18.56
CA LYS A 220 -6.64 24.65 18.66
C LYS A 220 -6.13 25.07 17.27
N ASN A 221 -6.56 26.22 16.76
CA ASN A 221 -6.25 26.75 15.42
C ASN A 221 -6.90 26.02 14.22
N SER A 222 -8.02 25.32 14.42
CA SER A 222 -8.81 24.80 13.29
C SER A 222 -9.42 25.92 12.45
N GLU A 223 -9.07 25.99 11.17
CA GLU A 223 -9.62 26.93 10.19
C GLU A 223 -11.01 26.47 9.68
N GLY A 224 -11.25 25.17 9.60
CA GLY A 224 -12.49 24.57 9.12
C GLY A 224 -13.55 24.29 10.18
N GLY A 225 -13.37 24.80 11.40
CA GLY A 225 -14.33 24.65 12.49
C GLY A 225 -14.21 23.33 13.25
N ASP A 226 -15.34 22.72 13.59
CA ASP A 226 -15.37 21.47 14.38
C ASP A 226 -15.00 20.25 13.52
N VAL A 227 -14.28 19.30 14.11
CA VAL A 227 -13.95 18.00 13.51
C VAL A 227 -15.26 17.24 13.23
N PRO A 228 -15.53 16.78 12.00
CA PRO A 228 -16.80 16.11 11.69
C PRO A 228 -16.97 14.79 12.46
N GLN A 229 -18.22 14.33 12.66
CA GLN A 229 -18.56 13.18 13.53
C GLN A 229 -17.82 11.87 13.22
N LYS A 230 -17.51 11.62 11.96
CA LYS A 230 -16.81 10.41 11.54
C LYS A 230 -15.29 10.50 11.68
N TYR A 231 -14.74 11.68 12.00
CA TYR A 231 -13.30 11.90 12.07
C TYR A 231 -12.81 11.99 13.51
N PHE A 232 -11.56 11.57 13.68
CA PHE A 232 -10.78 11.77 14.89
C PHE A 232 -9.48 12.48 14.50
N VAL A 233 -9.10 13.48 15.26
CA VAL A 233 -7.80 14.14 15.15
C VAL A 233 -7.04 13.87 16.44
N VAL A 234 -5.98 13.06 16.33
CA VAL A 234 -5.10 12.74 17.45
C VAL A 234 -3.88 13.63 17.35
N THR A 235 -3.58 14.39 18.40
CA THR A 235 -2.45 15.35 18.43
C THR A 235 -1.19 14.77 19.07
N ASN A 236 -1.34 13.76 19.95
CA ASN A 236 -0.25 13.09 20.63
C ASN A 236 -0.09 11.66 20.10
N ASN A 237 1.06 11.38 19.48
CA ASN A 237 1.39 10.07 18.91
C ASN A 237 1.39 8.93 19.93
N GLN A 238 1.53 9.21 21.23
CA GLN A 238 1.52 8.19 22.28
C GLN A 238 0.13 7.63 22.57
N LEU A 239 -0.91 8.34 22.12
CA LEU A 239 -2.31 7.96 22.35
C LEU A 239 -2.84 7.01 21.28
N LEU A 240 -2.05 6.66 20.27
CA LEU A 240 -2.51 5.78 19.20
C LEU A 240 -1.40 4.84 18.75
N ARG A 241 -1.78 3.67 18.24
CA ARG A 241 -0.88 2.76 17.53
C ARG A 241 -1.63 2.01 16.44
N VAL A 242 -0.92 1.62 15.39
CA VAL A 242 -1.50 0.75 14.35
C VAL A 242 -1.66 -0.65 14.92
N LYS A 243 -2.87 -1.20 14.88
CA LYS A 243 -3.17 -2.54 15.40
C LYS A 243 -3.41 -3.55 14.29
N TYR A 244 -4.06 -3.15 13.20
CA TYR A 244 -4.30 -4.01 12.04
C TYR A 244 -3.97 -3.31 10.72
N LEU A 245 -3.73 -4.11 9.68
CA LEU A 245 -3.63 -3.68 8.29
C LEU A 245 -4.66 -4.41 7.45
N LEU A 246 -5.53 -3.64 6.78
CA LEU A 246 -6.42 -4.12 5.75
C LEU A 246 -5.69 -3.97 4.41
N VAL A 247 -5.46 -5.07 3.69
CA VAL A 247 -4.75 -5.06 2.41
C VAL A 247 -5.67 -5.52 1.30
N TYR A 248 -5.77 -4.68 0.27
CA TYR A 248 -6.57 -4.91 -0.92
C TYR A 248 -5.62 -5.17 -2.07
N SER A 249 -5.74 -6.33 -2.68
CA SER A 249 -4.96 -6.68 -3.85
C SER A 249 -5.73 -6.32 -5.09
N GLN A 250 -5.14 -5.51 -5.97
CA GLN A 250 -5.74 -5.36 -7.28
C GLN A 250 -5.58 -6.69 -7.99
N LYS A 251 -6.70 -7.41 -8.14
CA LYS A 251 -6.78 -8.58 -9.00
C LYS A 251 -6.42 -8.12 -10.40
N GLN A 252 -5.15 -8.26 -10.75
CA GLN A 252 -4.75 -8.29 -12.13
C GLN A 252 -5.55 -9.48 -12.67
N HIS A 253 -6.50 -9.21 -13.56
CA HIS A 253 -6.83 -10.23 -14.55
C HIS A 253 -5.49 -10.54 -15.20
N ARG A 254 -4.80 -11.56 -14.69
CA ARG A 254 -3.84 -12.31 -15.45
C ARG A 254 -4.67 -12.76 -16.63
N ARG A 255 -4.64 -11.97 -17.71
CA ARG A 255 -4.66 -12.59 -19.02
C ARG A 255 -3.64 -13.71 -18.85
N PRO A 256 -4.00 -14.98 -19.12
CA PRO A 256 -2.98 -16.00 -19.19
C PRO A 256 -1.84 -15.39 -19.99
N SER A 257 -0.61 -15.62 -19.55
CA SER A 257 0.54 -15.38 -20.39
C SER A 257 0.29 -16.18 -21.67
N ASN A 258 -0.44 -15.58 -22.60
CA ASN A 258 -0.33 -15.87 -24.00
C ASN A 258 1.15 -15.59 -24.17
N GLU A 259 1.92 -16.66 -24.38
CA GLU A 259 3.20 -16.55 -25.04
C GLU A 259 3.05 -15.39 -26.01
N SER A 260 3.81 -14.33 -25.79
CA SER A 260 3.71 -13.14 -26.62
C SER A 260 4.05 -13.61 -28.02
N SER A 261 3.03 -13.97 -28.80
CA SER A 261 3.24 -14.41 -30.15
C SER A 261 3.95 -13.23 -30.78
N TRP A 262 5.11 -13.51 -31.37
CA TRP A 262 6.03 -12.54 -31.94
C TRP A 262 5.32 -11.41 -32.72
N PHE A 263 4.15 -11.73 -33.28
CA PHE A 263 3.18 -10.82 -33.89
C PHE A 263 2.73 -9.62 -33.06
N TYR A 264 2.55 -9.73 -31.74
CA TYR A 264 2.14 -8.62 -30.88
C TYR A 264 3.28 -7.65 -30.57
N THR A 265 4.50 -8.15 -30.47
CA THR A 265 5.71 -7.35 -30.20
C THR A 265 6.14 -6.57 -31.44
N HIS A 266 5.95 -7.14 -32.64
CA HIS A 266 6.36 -6.56 -33.91
C HIS A 266 5.21 -6.02 -34.76
N ARG A 267 4.12 -5.57 -34.13
CA ARG A 267 2.93 -5.00 -34.81
C ARG A 267 3.28 -3.96 -35.87
N PHE A 268 4.22 -3.06 -35.56
CA PHE A 268 4.66 -2.03 -36.49
C PHE A 268 5.36 -2.62 -37.73
N ALA A 269 6.28 -3.57 -37.54
CA ALA A 269 6.99 -4.22 -38.64
C ALA A 269 6.03 -5.03 -39.52
N ILE A 270 5.04 -5.70 -38.93
CA ILE A 270 4.02 -6.46 -39.67
C ILE A 270 3.14 -5.53 -40.49
N MET A 271 2.69 -4.40 -39.91
CA MET A 271 1.92 -3.39 -40.65
C MET A 271 2.73 -2.81 -41.81
N MET A 272 4.03 -2.58 -41.61
CA MET A 272 4.93 -2.06 -42.64
C MET A 272 5.17 -3.08 -43.76
N MET A 273 5.32 -4.37 -43.43
CA MET A 273 5.42 -5.45 -44.41
C MET A 273 4.14 -5.64 -45.21
N LEU A 274 2.97 -5.59 -44.56
CA LEU A 274 1.67 -5.67 -45.25
C LEU A 274 1.46 -4.48 -46.18
N TYR A 275 1.87 -3.28 -45.76
CA TYR A 275 1.82 -2.08 -46.60
C TYR A 275 2.72 -2.20 -47.84
N LEU A 276 3.95 -2.69 -47.68
CA LEU A 276 4.85 -2.96 -48.80
C LEU A 276 4.27 -3.99 -49.78
N LEU A 277 3.66 -5.06 -49.26
CA LEU A 277 3.00 -6.08 -50.06
C LEU A 277 1.83 -5.49 -50.88
N LEU A 278 1.02 -4.62 -50.27
CA LEU A 278 -0.04 -3.91 -50.95
C LEU A 278 0.49 -3.03 -52.09
N LEU A 279 1.58 -2.30 -51.86
CA LEU A 279 2.22 -1.48 -52.91
C LEU A 279 2.76 -2.33 -54.06
N ILE A 280 3.34 -3.50 -53.76
CA ILE A 280 3.81 -4.44 -54.78
C ILE A 280 2.64 -4.98 -55.60
N VAL A 281 1.52 -5.35 -54.96
CA VAL A 281 0.32 -5.83 -55.65
C VAL A 281 -0.27 -4.73 -56.54
N ILE A 282 -0.37 -3.49 -56.06
CA ILE A 282 -0.85 -2.36 -56.87
C ILE A 282 0.11 -2.09 -58.04
N GLY A 283 1.42 -2.15 -57.80
CA GLY A 283 2.45 -1.98 -58.83
C GLY A 283 2.40 -3.08 -59.90
N ALA A 284 2.21 -4.34 -59.49
CA ALA A 284 2.06 -5.47 -60.40
C ALA A 284 0.75 -5.38 -61.20
N SER A 285 -0.36 -5.05 -60.57
CA SER A 285 -1.67 -4.88 -61.22
C SER A 285 -1.73 -3.70 -62.18
N ASN A 286 -0.87 -2.69 -62.02
CA ASN A 286 -0.77 -1.56 -62.95
C ASN A 286 0.35 -1.74 -63.99
N SER A 287 1.09 -2.85 -63.95
CA SER A 287 2.17 -3.13 -64.90
C SER A 287 1.64 -3.90 -66.11
N PRO A 288 1.75 -3.34 -67.34
CA PRO A 288 1.25 -3.99 -68.54
C PRO A 288 1.99 -5.30 -68.86
N THR A 289 3.25 -5.44 -68.43
CA THR A 289 4.03 -6.67 -68.56
C THR A 289 3.51 -7.79 -67.66
N PHE A 290 3.11 -7.47 -66.42
CA PHE A 290 2.58 -8.49 -65.50
C PHE A 290 1.20 -8.97 -65.93
N ILE A 291 0.32 -8.06 -66.36
CA ILE A 291 -0.99 -8.40 -66.94
C ILE A 291 -0.82 -9.32 -68.16
N TYR A 292 0.12 -9.01 -69.05
CA TYR A 292 0.42 -9.81 -70.24
C TYR A 292 0.82 -11.26 -69.91
N TYR A 293 1.72 -11.45 -68.92
CA TYR A 293 2.12 -12.79 -68.48
C TYR A 293 1.03 -13.52 -67.69
N TRP A 294 0.21 -12.80 -66.92
CA TRP A 294 -0.90 -13.36 -66.17
C TRP A 294 -1.98 -13.93 -67.09
N HIS A 295 -2.38 -13.18 -68.13
CA HIS A 295 -3.34 -13.68 -69.13
C HIS A 295 -2.81 -14.90 -69.88
N ARG A 296 -1.52 -14.91 -70.24
CA ARG A 296 -0.88 -16.05 -70.92
C ARG A 296 -0.76 -17.32 -70.05
N MET A 297 -0.89 -17.22 -68.74
CA MET A 297 -0.77 -18.35 -67.82
C MET A 297 -2.13 -19.00 -67.50
N PHE A 298 -3.22 -18.28 -67.74
CA PHE A 298 -4.60 -18.71 -67.45
C PHE A 298 -5.49 -18.84 -68.69
N ASP A 299 -4.94 -18.62 -69.89
CA ASP A 299 -5.41 -19.13 -71.19
C ASP A 299 -4.60 -20.37 -71.59
#